data_AF-A0A1A0NBG0-F1
#
_entry.id   AF-A0A1A0NBG0-F1
#
_cell.length_a   1.000
_cell.length_b   1.000
_cell.length_c   1.000
_cell.angle_alpha   90.00
_cell.angle_beta   90.00
_cell.angle_gamma   90.00
#
_symmetry.space_group_name_H-M   'P 1'
#
loop_
_entity.id
_entity.type
_entity.pdbx_description
1 polymer ?
#
loop_
_entity_poly.entity_id
_entity_poly.type
_entity_poly.pdbx_seq_one_letter_code
_entity_poly.pdbx_strand_id
1 'polypeptide(L)'
;MHHADYLHRRDDHTLCGVSLQNPHALAKPDTADALCPDCEAQLVVYHLEWWRRKAEAATAELEELRAKYRELHGQSDREPPASATAHADRDPSDEAPADPAETEPTTFLDQARRELTELCRQFDGAVPYWRLKNTMQEFSDRLDTDQRVLLAEEIGTDGSLIRWATSSVETLGWQVTNSPVKENSEMMWEEWLQESQQAPKKTKRRFGRSR
;
A
#
# COMPACT_ATOMS: atom_id res chain seq x y z
N MET A 1 21.88 16.70 -28.26
CA MET A 1 20.63 16.18 -28.88
C MET A 1 19.43 16.89 -28.27
N HIS A 2 18.38 17.20 -29.03
CA HIS A 2 17.15 17.77 -28.48
C HIS A 2 16.01 16.77 -28.53
N HIS A 3 15.14 16.79 -27.52
CA HIS A 3 13.87 16.07 -27.59
C HIS A 3 12.89 16.84 -28.48
N ALA A 4 12.14 16.12 -29.31
CA ALA A 4 10.95 16.67 -29.94
C ALA A 4 9.95 17.10 -28.85
N ASP A 5 9.15 18.14 -29.10
CA ASP A 5 8.15 18.62 -28.14
C ASP A 5 6.89 17.74 -28.15
N TYR A 6 7.06 16.50 -27.68
CA TYR A 6 5.96 15.54 -27.55
C TYR A 6 5.00 15.90 -26.41
N LEU A 7 5.43 16.73 -25.45
CA LEU A 7 4.58 17.19 -24.34
C LEU A 7 3.46 18.11 -24.84
N HIS A 8 3.77 18.99 -25.80
CA HIS A 8 2.77 19.87 -26.42
C HIS A 8 2.31 19.39 -27.80
N ARG A 9 2.76 18.21 -28.24
CA ARG A 9 2.45 17.61 -29.55
C ARG A 9 2.85 18.52 -30.72
N ARG A 10 4.00 19.18 -30.61
CA ARG A 10 4.58 20.02 -31.65
C ARG A 10 5.73 19.28 -32.31
N ASP A 11 5.60 19.04 -33.60
CA ASP A 11 6.60 18.31 -34.39
C ASP A 11 7.64 19.25 -35.03
N ASP A 12 7.41 20.56 -34.98
CA ASP A 12 8.24 21.62 -35.54
C ASP A 12 9.17 22.29 -34.52
N HIS A 13 9.03 21.92 -33.23
CA HIS A 13 9.83 22.48 -32.14
C HIS A 13 10.43 21.36 -31.27
N THR A 14 11.57 21.69 -30.65
CA THR A 14 12.12 20.91 -29.56
C THR A 14 11.44 21.27 -28.26
N LEU A 15 11.58 20.39 -27.27
CA LEU A 15 11.08 20.61 -25.90
C LEU A 15 11.63 21.91 -25.27
N CYS A 16 12.84 22.31 -25.64
CA CYS A 16 13.44 23.58 -25.20
C CYS A 16 13.08 24.78 -26.09
N GLY A 17 12.16 24.63 -27.04
CA GLY A 17 11.62 25.73 -27.86
C GLY A 17 12.41 26.08 -29.11
N VAL A 18 13.42 25.30 -29.48
CA VAL A 18 14.18 25.51 -30.73
C VAL A 18 13.39 24.97 -31.91
N SER A 19 13.24 25.76 -32.98
CA SER A 19 12.60 25.31 -34.21
C SER A 19 13.44 24.23 -34.91
N LEU A 20 12.82 23.12 -35.29
CA LEU A 20 13.47 22.03 -36.00
C LEU A 20 13.45 22.28 -37.52
N GLN A 21 14.61 22.54 -38.11
CA GLN A 21 14.78 22.53 -39.57
C GLN A 21 15.43 21.20 -39.99
N ASN A 22 14.73 20.39 -40.77
CA ASN A 22 15.16 19.06 -41.23
C ASN A 22 15.59 18.11 -40.08
N PRO A 23 14.69 17.78 -39.13
CA PRO A 23 15.03 16.91 -38.01
C PRO A 23 15.39 15.50 -38.50
N HIS A 24 16.53 14.99 -38.05
CA HIS A 24 16.93 13.60 -38.26
C HIS A 24 16.55 12.77 -37.03
N ALA A 25 15.57 11.88 -37.17
CA ALA A 25 15.19 10.97 -36.09
C ALA A 25 16.30 9.95 -35.84
N LEU A 26 16.82 9.91 -34.61
CA LEU A 26 17.78 8.88 -34.19
C LEU A 26 17.02 7.59 -33.89
N ALA A 27 17.35 6.50 -34.59
CA ALA A 27 16.70 5.19 -34.40
C ALA A 27 17.02 4.56 -33.05
N LYS A 28 18.18 4.89 -32.48
CA LYS A 28 18.57 4.63 -31.10
C LYS A 28 19.46 5.80 -30.65
N PRO A 29 19.14 6.48 -29.54
CA PRO A 29 20.09 7.42 -28.94
C PRO A 29 21.29 6.61 -28.45
N ASP A 30 22.51 7.00 -28.84
CA ASP A 30 23.70 6.40 -28.25
C ASP A 30 23.86 6.96 -26.82
N THR A 31 24.34 6.16 -25.87
CA THR A 31 24.52 6.62 -24.48
C THR A 31 25.57 7.73 -24.36
N ALA A 32 26.39 7.92 -25.40
CA ALA A 32 27.37 8.99 -25.51
C ALA A 32 26.78 10.32 -26.03
N ASP A 33 25.55 10.33 -26.55
CA ASP A 33 24.92 11.54 -27.07
C ASP A 33 24.36 12.39 -25.93
N ALA A 34 25.11 13.42 -25.54
CA ALA A 34 24.64 14.38 -24.53
C ALA A 34 23.30 15.02 -24.98
N LEU A 35 22.27 14.88 -24.15
CA LEU A 35 21.02 15.60 -24.30
C LEU A 35 21.22 17.08 -23.98
N CYS A 36 20.40 17.92 -24.60
CA CYS A 36 20.39 19.35 -24.32
C CYS A 36 19.93 19.57 -22.86
N PRO A 37 20.70 20.28 -22.02
CA PRO A 37 20.34 20.51 -20.63
C PRO A 37 18.98 21.18 -20.45
N ASP A 38 18.59 22.06 -21.37
CA ASP A 38 17.28 22.72 -21.33
C ASP A 38 16.14 21.73 -21.63
N CYS A 39 16.37 20.73 -22.49
CA CYS A 39 15.38 19.67 -22.70
C CYS A 39 15.27 18.78 -21.46
N GLU A 40 16.39 18.42 -20.82
CA GLU A 40 16.38 17.66 -19.57
C GLU A 40 15.64 18.42 -18.45
N ALA A 41 15.93 19.71 -18.29
CA ALA A 41 15.26 20.57 -17.31
C ALA A 41 13.74 20.62 -17.52
N GLN A 42 13.29 20.76 -18.76
CA GLN A 42 11.85 20.75 -19.08
C GLN A 42 11.17 19.40 -18.78
N LEU A 43 11.87 18.27 -19.00
CA LEU A 43 11.34 16.96 -18.59
C LEU A 43 11.20 16.84 -17.08
N VAL A 44 12.20 17.32 -16.33
CA VAL A 44 12.13 17.32 -14.86
C VAL A 44 10.94 18.15 -14.38
N VAL A 45 10.77 19.37 -14.90
CA VAL A 45 9.62 20.23 -14.56
C VAL A 45 8.30 19.52 -14.85
N TYR A 46 8.16 18.94 -16.04
CA TYR A 46 6.96 18.20 -16.41
C TYR A 46 6.67 17.02 -15.46
N HIS A 47 7.69 16.23 -15.12
CA HIS A 47 7.52 15.11 -14.20
C HIS A 47 7.13 15.58 -12.80
N LEU A 48 7.71 16.67 -12.30
CA LEU A 48 7.35 17.25 -11.01
C LEU A 48 5.89 17.72 -11.00
N GLU A 49 5.45 18.43 -12.04
CA GLU A 49 4.06 18.87 -12.18
C GLU A 49 3.08 17.70 -12.31
N TRP A 50 3.47 16.65 -13.04
CA TRP A 50 2.66 15.44 -13.18
C TRP A 50 2.51 14.72 -11.83
N TRP A 51 3.61 14.50 -11.11
CA TRP A 51 3.59 13.87 -9.79
C TRP A 51 2.81 14.68 -8.77
N ARG A 52 2.98 16.01 -8.79
CA ARG A 52 2.20 16.91 -7.93
C ARG A 52 0.69 16.75 -8.17
N ARG A 53 0.25 16.83 -9.43
CA ARG A 53 -1.17 16.63 -9.77
C ARG A 53 -1.69 15.26 -9.33
N LYS A 54 -0.87 14.21 -9.46
CA LYS A 54 -1.22 12.87 -9.00
C LYS A 54 -1.38 12.80 -7.48
N ALA A 55 -0.45 13.39 -6.74
CA ALA A 55 -0.52 13.46 -5.28
C ALA A 55 -1.76 14.24 -4.82
N GLU A 56 -2.03 15.41 -5.41
CA GLU A 56 -3.19 16.23 -5.09
C GLU A 56 -4.51 15.48 -5.36
N ALA A 57 -4.63 14.78 -6.49
CA ALA A 57 -5.80 13.96 -6.79
C ALA A 57 -5.99 12.82 -5.77
N ALA A 58 -4.92 12.10 -5.43
CA ALA A 58 -4.98 11.03 -4.45
C ALA A 58 -5.35 11.54 -3.04
N THR A 59 -4.85 12.72 -2.65
CA THR A 59 -5.24 13.38 -1.39
C THR A 59 -6.73 13.72 -1.39
N ALA A 60 -7.26 14.28 -2.48
CA ALA A 60 -8.69 14.59 -2.58
C ALA A 60 -9.56 13.34 -2.50
N GLU A 61 -9.19 12.26 -3.18
CA GLU A 61 -9.88 10.96 -3.10
C GLU A 61 -9.88 10.41 -1.66
N LEU A 62 -8.74 10.52 -0.98
CA LEU A 62 -8.59 10.07 0.40
C LEU A 62 -9.47 10.88 1.36
N GLU A 63 -9.51 12.20 1.19
CA GLU A 63 -10.38 13.08 1.97
C GLU A 63 -11.86 12.78 1.74
N GLU A 64 -12.26 12.52 0.49
CA GLU A 64 -13.61 12.10 0.14
C GLU A 64 -13.98 10.77 0.81
N LEU A 65 -13.09 9.77 0.78
CA LEU A 65 -13.29 8.49 1.44
C LEU A 65 -13.40 8.63 2.96
N ARG A 66 -12.54 9.47 3.57
CA ARG A 66 -12.63 9.79 5.00
C ARG A 66 -13.95 10.48 5.36
N ALA A 67 -14.45 11.37 4.51
CA ALA A 67 -15.74 12.01 4.70
C ALA A 67 -16.90 11.00 4.63
N LYS A 68 -16.91 10.13 3.60
CA LYS A 68 -17.90 9.05 3.45
C LYS A 68 -17.88 8.09 4.65
N TYR A 69 -16.69 7.71 5.12
CA TYR A 69 -16.56 6.84 6.28
C TYR A 69 -17.15 7.48 7.55
N ARG A 70 -16.85 8.76 7.80
CA ARG A 70 -17.45 9.50 8.93
C ARG A 70 -18.96 9.64 8.81
N GLU A 71 -19.50 9.81 7.60
CA GLU A 71 -20.95 9.85 7.39
C GLU A 71 -21.60 8.51 7.71
N LEU A 72 -21.04 7.41 7.22
CA LEU A 72 -21.54 6.06 7.47
C LEU A 72 -21.47 5.66 8.95
N HIS A 73 -20.43 6.08 9.67
CA HIS A 73 -20.33 5.81 11.12
C HIS A 73 -21.07 6.82 11.99
N GLY A 74 -21.11 8.10 11.63
CA GLY A 74 -21.90 9.11 12.33
C GLY A 74 -23.42 8.89 12.22
N GLN A 75 -23.88 8.16 11.19
CA GLN A 75 -25.27 7.70 11.06
C GLN A 75 -25.57 6.48 11.95
N SER A 76 -24.56 5.73 12.40
CA SER A 76 -24.72 4.62 13.37
C SER A 76 -24.87 5.10 14.81
N ASP A 77 -24.41 6.32 15.13
CA ASP A 77 -24.37 6.86 16.50
C ASP A 77 -25.60 7.71 16.88
N ARG A 78 -26.69 7.65 16.11
CA ARG A 78 -27.88 8.48 16.37
C ARG A 78 -29.16 7.68 16.59
N GLU A 79 -29.29 7.05 17.76
CA GLU A 79 -30.56 6.94 18.53
C GLU A 79 -30.30 6.57 20.03
N PRO A 80 -31.28 6.72 20.96
CA PRO A 80 -31.31 7.73 22.03
C PRO A 80 -31.12 7.14 23.46
N PRO A 81 -31.15 7.95 24.55
CA PRO A 81 -30.54 7.58 25.83
C PRO A 81 -31.51 6.85 26.79
N ALA A 82 -31.03 5.76 27.37
CA ALA A 82 -31.40 5.19 28.68
C ALA A 82 -30.53 3.92 28.84
N SER A 83 -29.92 3.57 29.95
CA SER A 83 -30.26 3.84 31.35
C SER A 83 -29.03 3.51 32.21
N ALA A 84 -28.84 4.33 33.24
CA ALA A 84 -27.94 4.07 34.35
C ALA A 84 -28.34 2.78 35.09
N THR A 85 -27.37 1.92 35.37
CA THR A 85 -27.31 1.17 36.62
C THR A 85 -25.86 0.98 37.03
N ALA A 86 -25.53 1.60 38.15
CA ALA A 86 -24.32 1.40 38.92
C ALA A 86 -24.24 -0.04 39.43
N HIS A 87 -23.04 -0.62 39.44
CA HIS A 87 -22.62 -1.49 40.53
C HIS A 87 -21.15 -1.22 40.84
N ALA A 88 -20.95 -0.80 42.08
CA ALA A 88 -19.66 -0.60 42.72
C ALA A 88 -19.06 -1.92 43.19
N ASP A 89 -17.74 -1.85 43.39
CA ASP A 89 -16.91 -2.66 44.29
C ASP A 89 -16.73 -4.14 43.98
N ARG A 90 -15.48 -4.53 43.66
CA ARG A 90 -14.54 -5.08 44.67
C ARG A 90 -13.18 -5.45 44.05
N ASP A 91 -12.13 -5.00 44.71
CA ASP A 91 -10.70 -5.36 44.56
C ASP A 91 -10.22 -5.88 45.94
N PRO A 92 -9.02 -6.45 46.18
CA PRO A 92 -8.13 -7.34 45.43
C PRO A 92 -7.78 -8.64 46.23
N SER A 93 -6.84 -9.45 45.69
CA SER A 93 -5.99 -10.49 46.33
C SER A 93 -6.55 -11.92 46.48
N ASP A 94 -5.91 -12.92 45.86
CA ASP A 94 -4.79 -13.66 46.48
C ASP A 94 -4.15 -14.71 45.52
N GLU A 95 -2.91 -15.08 45.83
CA GLU A 95 -1.91 -15.79 45.01
C GLU A 95 -2.16 -17.29 44.67
N ALA A 96 -1.70 -17.65 43.46
CA ALA A 96 -1.16 -18.89 42.85
C ALA A 96 -1.21 -20.28 43.57
N PRO A 97 -1.19 -21.39 42.78
CA PRO A 97 0.10 -21.96 42.39
C PRO A 97 0.23 -22.47 40.93
N ALA A 98 1.38 -22.12 40.34
CA ALA A 98 2.13 -22.58 39.16
C ALA A 98 1.63 -23.79 38.31
N ASP A 99 1.39 -23.51 37.02
CA ASP A 99 1.52 -24.42 35.87
C ASP A 99 2.39 -23.71 34.78
N PRO A 100 3.37 -24.34 34.12
CA PRO A 100 4.44 -23.62 33.44
C PRO A 100 4.17 -23.46 31.93
N ALA A 101 3.49 -22.38 31.51
CA ALA A 101 3.62 -21.81 30.15
C ALA A 101 2.85 -20.49 29.91
N GLU A 102 2.52 -19.70 30.94
CA GLU A 102 1.87 -18.40 30.73
C GLU A 102 2.80 -17.27 31.18
N THR A 103 3.85 -17.01 30.40
CA THR A 103 4.55 -15.73 30.47
C THR A 103 3.55 -14.64 30.10
N GLU A 104 3.05 -13.88 31.08
CA GLU A 104 2.30 -12.64 30.85
C GLU A 104 2.90 -11.89 29.65
N PRO A 105 2.10 -11.50 28.65
CA PRO A 105 2.65 -10.90 27.45
C PRO A 105 3.33 -9.59 27.85
N THR A 106 4.66 -9.56 27.75
CA THR A 106 5.45 -8.37 28.06
C THR A 106 5.38 -7.33 26.94
N THR A 107 4.81 -7.70 25.79
CA THR A 107 4.68 -6.87 24.59
C THR A 107 3.30 -7.01 23.94
N PHE A 108 2.88 -6.01 23.16
CA PHE A 108 1.62 -6.08 22.40
C PHE A 108 1.69 -7.16 21.31
N LEU A 109 2.86 -7.39 20.73
CA LEU A 109 3.08 -8.48 19.78
C LEU A 109 2.90 -9.87 20.41
N ASP A 110 3.26 -10.07 21.67
CA ASP A 110 3.02 -11.34 22.35
C ASP A 110 1.52 -11.57 22.59
N GLN A 111 0.77 -10.50 22.90
CA GLN A 111 -0.68 -10.58 22.99
C GLN A 111 -1.31 -10.88 21.61
N ALA A 112 -0.89 -10.18 20.56
CA ALA A 112 -1.33 -10.44 19.19
C ALA A 112 -1.00 -11.88 18.74
N ARG A 113 0.17 -12.40 19.14
CA ARG A 113 0.59 -13.78 18.82
C ARG A 113 -0.29 -14.82 19.50
N ARG A 114 -0.73 -14.57 20.74
CA ARG A 114 -1.68 -15.45 21.44
C ARG A 114 -3.01 -15.51 20.70
N GLU A 115 -3.56 -14.35 20.33
CA GLU A 115 -4.82 -14.29 19.59
C GLU A 115 -4.73 -14.93 18.20
N LEU A 116 -3.59 -14.74 17.52
CA LEU A 116 -3.31 -15.37 16.24
C LEU A 116 -3.22 -16.89 16.37
N THR A 117 -2.59 -17.40 17.43
CA THR A 117 -2.52 -18.85 17.71
C THR A 117 -3.91 -19.41 17.98
N GLU A 118 -4.74 -18.69 18.74
CA GLU A 118 -6.11 -19.09 19.02
C GLU A 118 -6.98 -19.08 17.76
N LEU A 119 -6.79 -18.10 16.88
CA LEU A 119 -7.40 -18.11 15.56
C LEU A 119 -6.96 -19.33 14.75
N CYS A 120 -5.65 -19.59 14.66
CA CYS A 120 -5.10 -20.71 13.89
C CYS A 120 -5.63 -22.07 14.37
N ARG A 121 -5.86 -22.25 15.68
CA ARG A 121 -6.44 -23.49 16.24
C ARG A 121 -7.85 -23.80 15.72
N GLN A 122 -8.59 -22.79 15.27
CA GLN A 122 -9.94 -22.97 14.72
C GLN A 122 -9.92 -23.53 13.28
N PHE A 123 -8.75 -23.64 12.66
CA PHE A 123 -8.59 -24.05 11.27
C PHE A 123 -7.56 -25.18 11.11
N ASP A 124 -7.90 -26.15 10.26
CA ASP A 124 -7.02 -27.27 9.95
C ASP A 124 -5.98 -26.89 8.87
N GLY A 125 -4.94 -26.16 9.28
CA GLY A 125 -3.77 -25.90 8.41
C GLY A 125 -3.92 -24.70 7.46
N ALA A 126 -5.13 -24.18 7.26
CA ALA A 126 -5.38 -23.06 6.35
C ALA A 126 -6.33 -22.00 6.94
N VAL A 127 -5.83 -20.78 7.16
CA VAL A 127 -6.59 -19.65 7.71
C VAL A 127 -7.01 -18.72 6.57
N PRO A 128 -8.30 -18.37 6.43
CA PRO A 128 -8.75 -17.37 5.46
C PRO A 128 -8.19 -15.98 5.77
N TYR A 129 -7.65 -15.27 4.78
CA TYR A 129 -7.08 -13.92 4.98
C TYR A 129 -8.06 -12.94 5.64
N TRP A 130 -9.33 -12.96 5.25
CA TRP A 130 -10.33 -12.07 5.84
C TRP A 130 -10.56 -12.33 7.33
N ARG A 131 -10.43 -13.59 7.79
CA ARG A 131 -10.50 -13.93 9.22
C ARG A 131 -9.30 -13.39 9.96
N LEU A 132 -8.09 -13.63 9.42
CA LEU A 132 -6.85 -13.08 9.97
C LEU A 132 -6.90 -11.55 10.07
N LYS A 133 -7.36 -10.89 9.00
CA LYS A 133 -7.53 -9.44 8.94
C LYS A 133 -8.49 -8.94 10.01
N ASN A 134 -9.68 -9.54 10.11
CA ASN A 134 -10.68 -9.10 11.08
C ASN A 134 -10.21 -9.28 12.51
N THR A 135 -9.58 -10.41 12.84
CA THR A 135 -9.04 -10.65 14.20
C THR A 135 -7.95 -9.64 14.55
N MET A 136 -7.02 -9.36 13.63
CA MET A 136 -5.97 -8.36 13.87
C MET A 136 -6.50 -6.92 13.90
N GLN A 137 -7.58 -6.63 13.17
CA GLN A 137 -8.28 -5.36 13.25
C GLN A 137 -8.98 -5.19 14.60
N GLU A 138 -9.74 -6.20 15.06
CA GLU A 138 -10.39 -6.21 16.37
C GLU A 138 -9.37 -6.11 17.53
N PHE A 139 -8.18 -6.69 17.35
CA PHE A 139 -7.05 -6.48 18.26
C PHE A 139 -6.60 -5.01 18.28
N SER A 140 -6.34 -4.43 17.11
CA SER A 140 -5.91 -3.03 17.01
C SER A 140 -6.98 -2.05 17.51
N ASP A 141 -8.26 -2.36 17.30
CA ASP A 141 -9.39 -1.52 17.71
C ASP A 141 -9.55 -1.44 19.22
N ARG A 142 -9.16 -2.50 19.96
CA ARG A 142 -9.10 -2.50 21.43
C ARG A 142 -7.97 -1.67 22.01
N LEU A 143 -6.95 -1.36 21.22
CA LEU A 143 -5.83 -0.52 21.64
C LEU A 143 -6.20 0.96 21.51
N ASP A 144 -5.77 1.75 22.49
CA ASP A 144 -5.82 3.21 22.41
C ASP A 144 -4.79 3.77 21.42
N THR A 145 -4.79 5.09 21.24
CA THR A 145 -3.91 5.73 20.24
C THR A 145 -2.43 5.57 20.58
N ASP A 146 -2.06 5.66 21.85
CA ASP A 146 -0.66 5.58 22.29
C ASP A 146 -0.17 4.13 22.23
N GLN A 147 -1.03 3.18 22.58
CA GLN A 147 -0.78 1.73 22.45
C GLN A 147 -0.61 1.31 20.99
N ARG A 148 -1.35 1.90 20.04
CA ARG A 148 -1.14 1.65 18.61
C ARG A 148 0.20 2.16 18.11
N VAL A 149 0.70 3.28 18.66
CA VAL A 149 2.04 3.78 18.33
C VAL A 149 3.11 2.82 18.86
N LEU A 150 2.99 2.37 20.11
CA LEU A 150 3.91 1.39 20.69
C LEU A 150 3.89 0.06 19.92
N LEU A 151 2.71 -0.43 19.53
CA LEU A 151 2.59 -1.61 18.68
C LEU A 151 3.28 -1.42 17.32
N ALA A 152 3.18 -0.23 16.70
CA ALA A 152 3.85 0.05 15.44
C ALA A 152 5.39 0.07 15.60
N GLU A 153 5.90 0.55 16.73
CA GLU A 153 7.32 0.48 17.07
C GLU A 153 7.79 -0.97 17.26
N GLU A 154 6.99 -1.80 17.95
CA GLU A 154 7.28 -3.23 18.14
C GLU A 154 7.28 -4.02 16.82
N ILE A 155 6.35 -3.72 15.89
CA ILE A 155 6.27 -4.34 14.57
C ILE A 155 7.52 -4.03 13.72
N GLY A 156 8.10 -2.85 13.88
CA GLY A 156 9.33 -2.44 13.21
C GLY A 156 9.30 -2.64 11.68
N THR A 157 10.23 -3.43 11.15
CA THR A 157 10.41 -3.63 9.70
C THR A 157 9.26 -4.36 9.01
N ASP A 158 8.39 -5.03 9.78
CA ASP A 158 7.22 -5.71 9.22
C ASP A 158 6.16 -4.72 8.71
N GLY A 159 6.27 -3.44 9.03
CA GLY A 159 5.56 -2.31 8.41
C GLY A 159 4.06 -2.24 8.74
N SER A 160 3.37 -3.36 8.93
CA SER A 160 1.98 -3.40 9.37
C SER A 160 1.67 -4.68 10.15
N LEU A 161 0.72 -4.59 11.08
CA LEU A 161 0.28 -5.72 11.90
C LEU A 161 -0.22 -6.89 11.04
N ILE A 162 -0.91 -6.60 9.93
CA ILE A 162 -1.42 -7.64 9.04
C ILE A 162 -0.31 -8.38 8.28
N ARG A 163 0.78 -7.68 7.92
CA ARG A 163 1.94 -8.30 7.26
C ARG A 163 2.73 -9.16 8.26
N TRP A 164 2.96 -8.64 9.46
CA TRP A 164 3.55 -9.40 10.57
C TRP A 164 2.72 -10.66 10.90
N ALA A 165 1.40 -10.52 10.99
CA ALA A 165 0.49 -11.62 11.28
C ALA A 165 0.53 -12.70 10.18
N THR A 166 0.51 -12.29 8.91
CA THR A 166 0.61 -13.22 7.77
C THR A 166 1.91 -14.01 7.82
N SER A 167 3.05 -13.34 8.03
CA SER A 167 4.37 -13.99 8.19
C SER A 167 4.42 -14.93 9.40
N SER A 168 3.80 -14.53 10.51
CA SER A 168 3.75 -15.33 11.75
C SER A 168 2.94 -16.62 11.57
N VAL A 169 1.78 -16.56 10.91
CA VAL A 169 0.98 -17.76 10.59
C VAL A 169 1.79 -18.75 9.74
N GLU A 170 2.52 -18.24 8.76
CA GLU A 170 3.33 -19.06 7.85
C GLU A 170 4.54 -19.68 8.51
N THR A 171 5.21 -18.95 9.42
CA THR A 171 6.32 -19.48 10.22
C THR A 171 5.87 -20.64 11.10
N LEU A 172 4.62 -20.61 11.55
CA LEU A 172 4.01 -21.68 12.35
C LEU A 172 3.52 -22.87 11.50
N GLY A 173 3.69 -22.83 10.17
CA GLY A 173 3.34 -23.90 9.24
C GLY A 173 1.90 -23.88 8.73
N TRP A 174 1.12 -22.85 9.09
CA TRP A 174 -0.23 -22.65 8.55
C TRP A 174 -0.19 -21.82 7.27
N GLN A 175 -1.12 -22.07 6.34
CA GLN A 175 -1.25 -21.29 5.11
C GLN A 175 -2.33 -20.21 5.25
N VAL A 176 -2.04 -18.99 4.78
CA VAL A 176 -3.06 -17.95 4.64
C VAL A 176 -3.65 -17.99 3.23
N THR A 177 -4.92 -18.33 3.10
CA THR A 177 -5.61 -18.44 1.80
C THR A 177 -6.15 -17.09 1.34
N ASN A 178 -6.07 -16.82 0.03
CA ASN A 178 -6.51 -15.57 -0.61
C ASN A 178 -5.87 -14.31 0.00
N SER A 179 -4.57 -14.37 0.31
CA SER A 179 -3.84 -13.25 0.90
C SER A 179 -3.39 -12.25 -0.17
N PRO A 180 -3.94 -11.02 -0.21
CA PRO A 180 -3.46 -9.97 -1.10
C PRO A 180 -2.05 -9.51 -0.73
N VAL A 181 -1.54 -9.87 0.45
CA VAL A 181 -0.17 -9.55 0.87
C VAL A 181 0.86 -10.33 0.04
N LYS A 182 0.54 -11.55 -0.38
CA LYS A 182 1.37 -12.36 -1.29
C LYS A 182 1.21 -11.93 -2.74
N GLU A 183 -0.03 -11.76 -3.18
CA GLU A 183 -0.32 -11.28 -4.54
C GLU A 183 0.32 -9.91 -4.79
N ASN A 184 0.28 -8.97 -3.84
CA ASN A 184 0.82 -7.64 -4.08
C ASN A 184 2.36 -7.62 -4.18
N SER A 185 3.08 -8.46 -3.43
CA SER A 185 4.55 -8.51 -3.58
C SER A 185 4.99 -9.19 -4.86
N GLU A 186 4.37 -10.31 -5.24
CA GLU A 186 4.76 -11.06 -6.44
C GLU A 186 4.26 -10.37 -7.72
N MET A 187 3.03 -9.85 -7.71
CA MET A 187 2.43 -9.16 -8.86
C MET A 187 3.09 -7.79 -9.10
N MET A 188 3.45 -7.02 -8.07
CA MET A 188 4.20 -5.77 -8.27
C MET A 188 5.62 -6.02 -8.80
N TRP A 189 6.29 -7.07 -8.33
CA TRP A 189 7.62 -7.44 -8.86
C TRP A 189 7.54 -7.97 -10.29
N GLU A 190 6.52 -8.76 -10.63
CA GLU A 190 6.29 -9.26 -11.99
C GLU A 190 5.83 -8.17 -12.95
N GLU A 191 4.94 -7.26 -12.53
CA GLU A 191 4.52 -6.10 -13.33
C GLU A 191 5.71 -5.16 -13.56
N TRP A 192 6.54 -4.91 -12.55
CA TRP A 192 7.75 -4.11 -12.70
C TRP A 192 8.79 -4.78 -13.61
N LEU A 193 8.96 -6.12 -13.51
CA LEU A 193 9.84 -6.88 -14.42
C LEU A 193 9.29 -6.88 -15.85
N GLN A 194 7.97 -6.97 -16.04
CA GLN A 194 7.35 -6.95 -17.36
C GLN A 194 7.40 -5.55 -17.97
N GLU A 195 7.17 -4.50 -17.20
CA GLU A 195 7.20 -3.11 -17.64
C GLU A 195 8.64 -2.68 -18.03
N SER A 196 9.66 -3.17 -17.31
CA SER A 196 11.07 -2.95 -17.65
C SER A 196 11.54 -3.77 -18.87
N GLN A 197 10.89 -4.90 -19.20
CA GLN A 197 11.25 -5.76 -20.33
C GLN A 197 10.44 -5.54 -21.61
N GLN A 198 9.40 -4.69 -21.61
CA GLN A 198 8.66 -4.40 -22.84
C GLN A 198 9.47 -3.53 -23.81
N ALA A 199 10.21 -4.19 -24.70
CA ALA A 199 10.70 -3.58 -25.93
C ALA A 199 9.51 -3.13 -26.80
N PRO A 200 9.56 -1.94 -27.44
CA PRO A 200 8.42 -1.38 -28.16
C PRO A 200 7.99 -2.31 -29.31
N LYS A 201 6.75 -2.83 -29.21
CA LYS A 201 6.15 -3.68 -30.25
C LYS A 201 5.98 -2.86 -31.53
N LYS A 202 6.71 -3.24 -32.59
CA LYS A 202 6.61 -2.65 -33.92
C LYS A 202 5.18 -2.82 -34.47
N THR A 203 4.39 -1.74 -34.45
CA THR A 203 3.11 -1.70 -35.14
C THR A 203 3.35 -1.63 -36.65
N LYS A 204 3.16 -2.76 -37.32
CA LYS A 204 3.28 -2.89 -38.78
C LYS A 204 2.06 -2.21 -39.43
N ARG A 205 2.12 -0.89 -39.65
CA ARG A 205 1.08 -0.17 -40.41
C ARG A 205 1.10 -0.64 -41.87
N ARG A 206 0.03 -1.34 -42.28
CA ARG A 206 -0.28 -1.66 -43.69
C ARG A 206 -0.73 -0.37 -44.37
N PHE A 207 0.06 0.15 -45.31
CA PHE A 207 -0.40 1.22 -46.19
C PHE A 207 -1.42 0.66 -47.18
N GLY A 208 -2.69 1.00 -46.96
CA GLY A 208 -3.75 0.83 -47.94
C GLY A 208 -3.63 1.89 -49.04
N ARG A 209 -3.59 1.42 -50.29
CA ARG A 209 -3.49 2.20 -51.52
C ARG A 209 -4.85 2.81 -51.86
N SER A 210 -4.94 4.14 -51.98
CA SER A 210 -6.10 4.83 -52.57
C SER A 210 -5.82 5.18 -54.03
N ARG A 211 -6.88 5.09 -54.84
CA ARG A 211 -6.92 5.15 -56.30
C ARG A 211 -6.53 6.51 -56.88
#